data_AF-A0A957HIT1-F1
#
_entry.id   AF-A0A957HIT1-F1
#
_cell.length_a   1.000
_cell.length_b   1.000
_cell.length_c   1.000
_cell.angle_alpha   90.00
_cell.angle_beta   90.00
_cell.angle_gamma   90.00
#
_symmetry.space_group_name_H-M   'P 1'
#
loop_
_entity.id
_entity.type
_entity.pdbx_description
1 polymer ?
#
loop_
_entity_poly.entity_id
_entity_poly.type
_entity_poly.pdbx_seq_one_letter_code
_entity_poly.pdbx_strand_id
1 'polypeptide(L)'
;MRYLQRYPHFLEVVYDGMLKVIRPFRRWLTPESWLNRPFTWLERVSKEALFDCRMCGQCILHSTGMTCSMTCPKNLRNGPCGGVRQNGHCEVKPEMRCVWVQVYERSLQMPDYGFEMLNLQPPVNRQLEGTSSWINMLHGIDKKLPDGWVNTEDIAIVLNADEAEHQTLWTQNLKQAVG
;
A
#
# COMPACT_ATOMS: atom_id res chain seq x y z
N MET A 1 -14.21 -14.79 -2.66
CA MET A 1 -14.59 -13.41 -2.26
C MET A 1 -13.71 -12.29 -2.87
N ARG A 2 -12.79 -12.58 -3.81
CA ARG A 2 -12.06 -11.55 -4.61
C ARG A 2 -12.95 -10.66 -5.49
N TYR A 3 -14.25 -10.96 -5.58
CA TYR A 3 -15.25 -10.20 -6.33
C TYR A 3 -15.30 -8.72 -5.89
N LEU A 4 -15.23 -8.46 -4.58
CA LEU A 4 -15.34 -7.10 -4.04
C LEU A 4 -14.20 -6.19 -4.48
N GLN A 5 -13.02 -6.75 -4.78
CA GLN A 5 -11.89 -5.99 -5.31
C GLN A 5 -12.13 -5.42 -6.73
N ARG A 6 -13.27 -5.74 -7.37
CA ARG A 6 -13.69 -5.09 -8.62
C ARG A 6 -14.30 -3.70 -8.42
N TYR A 7 -14.62 -3.32 -7.19
CA TYR A 7 -15.23 -2.03 -6.88
C TYR A 7 -14.32 -1.25 -5.91
N PRO A 8 -13.14 -0.80 -6.36
CA PRO A 8 -12.15 -0.16 -5.50
C PRO A 8 -12.65 1.14 -4.86
N HIS A 9 -13.46 1.95 -5.57
CA HIS A 9 -14.11 3.12 -4.98
C HIS A 9 -15.04 2.78 -3.81
N PHE A 10 -15.83 1.70 -3.93
CA PHE A 10 -16.67 1.25 -2.81
C PHE A 10 -15.82 0.87 -1.60
N LEU A 11 -14.72 0.14 -1.84
CA LEU A 11 -13.78 -0.27 -0.79
C LEU A 11 -13.07 0.93 -0.14
N GLU A 12 -12.81 2.00 -0.90
CA GLU A 12 -12.32 3.29 -0.41
C GLU A 12 -13.30 3.97 0.54
N VAL A 13 -14.56 4.07 0.16
CA VAL A 13 -15.61 4.59 1.04
C VAL A 13 -15.74 3.75 2.31
N VAL A 14 -15.68 2.42 2.18
CA VAL A 14 -15.71 1.50 3.34
C VAL A 14 -14.49 1.70 4.23
N TYR A 15 -13.30 1.87 3.66
CA TYR A 15 -12.07 2.12 4.41
C TYR A 15 -12.16 3.42 5.22
N ASP A 16 -12.66 4.48 4.62
CA ASP A 16 -12.89 5.77 5.29
C ASP A 16 -13.96 5.69 6.38
N GLY A 17 -15.05 4.97 6.12
CA GLY A 17 -16.07 4.68 7.12
C GLY A 17 -15.48 3.93 8.32
N MET A 18 -14.69 2.88 8.05
CA MET A 18 -14.04 2.09 9.09
C MET A 18 -13.04 2.94 9.89
N LEU A 19 -12.28 3.83 9.24
CA LEU A 19 -11.41 4.80 9.90
C LEU A 19 -12.18 5.71 10.87
N LYS A 20 -13.30 6.28 10.41
CA LYS A 20 -14.15 7.17 11.24
C LYS A 20 -14.74 6.43 12.43
N VAL A 21 -15.10 5.16 12.26
CA VAL A 21 -15.64 4.30 13.33
C VAL A 21 -14.57 3.94 14.34
N ILE A 22 -13.36 3.58 13.91
CA ILE A 22 -12.31 3.05 14.79
C ILE A 22 -11.54 4.17 15.52
N ARG A 23 -11.33 5.32 14.89
CA ARG A 23 -10.62 6.48 15.48
C ARG A 23 -11.06 6.87 16.91
N PRO A 24 -12.36 6.99 17.25
CA PRO A 24 -12.77 7.33 18.62
C PRO A 24 -12.36 6.27 19.65
N PHE A 25 -12.19 5.01 19.24
CA PHE A 25 -11.77 3.91 20.11
C PHE A 25 -10.24 3.80 20.29
N ARG A 26 -9.46 4.76 19.79
CA ARG A 26 -7.98 4.76 19.90
C ARG A 26 -7.49 4.50 21.34
N ARG A 27 -8.18 5.03 22.36
CA ARG A 27 -7.80 4.84 23.77
C ARG A 27 -7.98 3.41 24.28
N TRP A 28 -8.83 2.61 23.65
CA TRP A 28 -9.14 1.23 24.07
C TRP A 28 -8.44 0.19 23.20
N LEU A 29 -8.23 0.51 21.92
CA LEU A 29 -7.52 -0.32 20.96
C LEU A 29 -6.01 -0.08 21.03
N THR A 30 -5.38 -0.47 22.13
CA THR A 30 -3.92 -0.43 22.31
C THR A 30 -3.30 -1.81 22.13
N PRO A 31 -2.00 -1.91 21.79
CA PRO A 31 -1.30 -3.20 21.70
C PRO A 31 -1.34 -4.03 22.99
N GLU A 32 -1.33 -3.38 24.15
CA GLU A 32 -1.31 -3.98 25.48
C GLU A 32 -2.73 -4.35 25.97
N SER A 33 -3.77 -3.85 25.31
CA SER A 33 -5.15 -4.09 25.68
C SER A 33 -5.53 -5.55 25.45
N TRP A 34 -6.39 -6.09 26.32
CA TRP A 34 -6.98 -7.41 26.14
C TRP A 34 -7.80 -7.52 24.84
N LEU A 35 -8.32 -6.38 24.35
CA LEU A 35 -9.06 -6.29 23.08
C LEU A 35 -8.17 -6.51 21.85
N ASN A 36 -6.84 -6.38 21.98
CA ASN A 36 -5.91 -6.50 20.85
C ASN A 36 -6.03 -7.86 20.14
N ARG A 37 -6.06 -8.96 20.90
CA ARG A 37 -6.11 -10.33 20.33
C ARG A 37 -7.40 -10.60 19.54
N PRO A 38 -8.61 -10.41 20.10
CA PRO A 38 -9.84 -10.64 19.33
C PRO A 38 -9.96 -9.67 18.14
N PHE A 39 -9.55 -8.41 18.32
CA PHE A 39 -9.58 -7.43 17.23
C PHE A 39 -8.62 -7.80 16.09
N THR A 40 -7.39 -8.20 16.40
CA THR A 40 -6.40 -8.64 15.41
C THR A 40 -6.87 -9.89 14.67
N TRP A 41 -7.53 -10.82 15.37
CA TRP A 41 -8.11 -12.01 14.73
C TRP A 41 -9.22 -11.63 13.74
N LEU A 42 -10.14 -10.74 14.15
CA LEU A 42 -11.21 -10.25 13.28
C LEU A 42 -10.64 -9.52 12.05
N GLU A 43 -9.63 -8.68 12.26
CA GLU A 43 -8.92 -8.00 11.19
C GLU A 43 -8.33 -9.01 10.20
N ARG A 44 -7.61 -10.02 10.70
CA ARG A 44 -6.99 -11.05 9.88
C ARG A 44 -8.01 -11.76 9.01
N VAL A 45 -9.06 -12.32 9.61
CA VAL A 45 -10.10 -13.07 8.89
C VAL A 45 -10.75 -12.18 7.83
N SER A 46 -11.12 -10.95 8.20
CA SER A 46 -11.77 -10.01 7.28
C SER A 46 -10.85 -9.64 6.11
N LYS A 47 -9.59 -9.28 6.40
CA LYS A 47 -8.64 -8.82 5.38
C LYS A 47 -8.11 -9.95 4.51
N GLU A 48 -7.95 -11.16 5.05
CA GLU A 48 -7.56 -12.34 4.27
C GLU A 48 -8.68 -12.71 3.29
N ALA A 49 -9.92 -12.77 3.75
CA ALA A 49 -11.07 -13.09 2.90
C ALA A 49 -11.31 -12.05 1.78
N LEU A 50 -11.13 -10.76 2.10
CA LEU A 50 -11.38 -9.66 1.16
C LEU A 50 -10.19 -9.36 0.24
N PHE A 51 -8.96 -9.38 0.77
CA PHE A 51 -7.77 -8.83 0.12
C PHE A 51 -6.62 -9.83 -0.05
N ASP A 52 -6.77 -11.09 0.41
CA ASP A 52 -5.66 -12.06 0.48
C ASP A 52 -4.48 -11.48 1.30
N CYS A 53 -4.82 -10.76 2.36
CA CYS A 53 -3.87 -10.02 3.18
C CYS A 53 -2.83 -10.93 3.82
N ARG A 54 -1.56 -10.49 3.82
CA ARG A 54 -0.43 -11.20 4.44
C ARG A 54 -0.06 -10.70 5.84
N MET A 55 -0.93 -9.91 6.48
CA MET A 55 -0.75 -9.43 7.86
C MET A 55 0.63 -8.80 8.14
N CYS A 56 1.15 -7.97 7.23
CA CYS A 56 2.46 -7.31 7.42
C CYS A 56 2.51 -6.24 8.53
N GLY A 57 1.40 -5.98 9.24
CA GLY A 57 1.32 -4.99 10.31
C GLY A 57 1.33 -3.52 9.87
N GLN A 58 1.59 -3.21 8.60
CA GLN A 58 1.64 -1.85 8.06
C GLN A 58 0.83 -1.75 6.76
N CYS A 59 -0.49 -1.72 6.87
CA CYS A 59 -1.39 -1.82 5.71
C CYS A 59 -1.41 -0.52 4.88
N ILE A 60 -1.24 -0.65 3.56
CA ILE A 60 -1.28 0.46 2.58
C ILE A 60 -2.33 0.22 1.47
N LEU A 61 -3.44 -0.44 1.79
CA LEU A 61 -4.48 -0.78 0.82
C LEU A 61 -5.01 0.46 0.09
N HIS A 62 -5.20 1.57 0.81
CA HIS A 62 -5.65 2.85 0.24
C HIS A 62 -4.69 3.35 -0.84
N SER A 63 -3.37 3.29 -0.61
CA SER A 63 -2.38 3.69 -1.61
C SER A 63 -2.13 2.65 -2.71
N THR A 64 -2.72 1.45 -2.63
CA THR A 64 -2.44 0.34 -3.55
C THR A 64 -3.69 -0.17 -4.26
N GLY A 65 -4.63 0.72 -4.57
CA GLY A 65 -5.82 0.36 -5.35
C GLY A 65 -6.63 -0.75 -4.65
N MET A 66 -6.67 -0.74 -3.32
CA MET A 66 -7.29 -1.78 -2.48
C MET A 66 -6.76 -3.19 -2.74
N THR A 67 -5.48 -3.30 -3.10
CA THR A 67 -4.80 -4.55 -3.43
C THR A 67 -3.62 -4.78 -2.48
N CYS A 68 -3.59 -5.90 -1.77
CA CYS A 68 -2.47 -6.16 -0.85
C CYS A 68 -1.17 -6.41 -1.64
N SER A 69 -0.24 -5.44 -1.62
CA SER A 69 1.05 -5.54 -2.33
C SER A 69 1.92 -6.72 -1.89
N MET A 70 1.76 -7.18 -0.65
CA MET A 70 2.46 -8.35 -0.09
C MET A 70 2.00 -9.68 -0.70
N THR A 71 0.92 -9.71 -1.49
CA THR A 71 0.56 -10.89 -2.29
C THR A 71 1.49 -11.11 -3.48
N CYS A 72 2.31 -10.11 -3.83
CA CYS A 72 3.33 -10.23 -4.85
C CYS A 72 4.37 -11.29 -4.42
N PRO A 73 4.75 -12.25 -5.29
CA PRO A 73 5.75 -13.26 -4.94
C PRO A 73 7.12 -12.66 -4.58
N LYS A 74 7.39 -11.44 -5.03
CA LYS A 74 8.61 -10.69 -4.70
C LYS A 74 8.51 -9.89 -3.39
N ASN A 75 7.37 -9.92 -2.70
CA ASN A 75 7.13 -9.13 -1.47
C ASN A 75 7.40 -7.62 -1.62
N LEU A 76 7.19 -7.07 -2.81
CA LEU A 76 7.50 -5.68 -3.12
C LEU A 76 6.43 -4.73 -2.57
N ARG A 77 6.87 -3.84 -1.66
CA ARG A 77 6.05 -2.75 -1.11
C ARG A 77 5.73 -1.67 -2.13
N ASN A 78 6.70 -1.37 -2.99
CA ASN A 78 6.62 -0.38 -4.06
C ASN A 78 6.88 -1.09 -5.40
N GLY A 79 6.20 -0.65 -6.44
CA GLY A 79 6.41 -1.12 -7.82
C GLY A 79 6.26 0.05 -8.81
N PRO A 80 6.21 -0.23 -10.12
CA PRO A 80 6.31 -1.54 -10.76
C PRO A 80 7.72 -2.15 -10.65
N CYS A 81 7.85 -3.46 -10.89
CA CYS A 81 9.11 -4.20 -10.78
C CYS A 81 9.78 -4.56 -12.12
N GLY A 82 9.26 -4.06 -13.24
CA GLY A 82 9.69 -4.41 -14.61
C GLY A 82 9.27 -5.81 -15.10
N GLY A 83 9.05 -6.76 -14.18
CA GLY A 83 8.75 -8.17 -14.50
C GLY A 83 7.30 -8.49 -14.88
N VAL A 84 6.67 -7.65 -15.69
CA VAL A 84 5.30 -7.87 -16.18
C VAL A 84 5.35 -8.48 -17.58
N ARG A 85 4.71 -9.63 -17.77
CA ARG A 85 4.56 -10.27 -19.09
C ARG A 85 3.63 -9.45 -19.97
N GLN A 86 3.73 -9.61 -21.30
CA GLN A 86 2.88 -8.89 -22.27
C GLN A 86 1.37 -9.07 -22.03
N ASN A 87 0.97 -10.22 -21.48
CA ASN A 87 -0.42 -10.51 -21.10
C ASN A 87 -0.80 -9.96 -19.70
N GLY A 88 0.03 -9.10 -19.10
CA GLY A 88 -0.17 -8.54 -17.77
C GLY A 88 0.12 -9.48 -16.59
N HIS A 89 0.60 -10.69 -16.83
CA HIS A 89 0.88 -11.64 -15.74
C HIS A 89 2.27 -11.44 -15.14
N CYS A 90 2.50 -12.00 -13.94
CA CYS A 90 3.78 -11.92 -13.26
C CYS A 90 4.84 -12.77 -13.99
N GLU A 91 6.09 -12.31 -14.05
CA GLU A 91 7.20 -13.12 -14.58
C GLU A 91 7.45 -14.39 -13.75
N VAL A 92 7.38 -14.27 -12.42
CA VAL A 92 7.71 -15.33 -11.44
C VAL A 92 6.62 -16.40 -11.38
N LYS A 93 5.36 -15.97 -11.50
CA LYS A 93 4.17 -16.82 -11.46
C LYS A 93 3.32 -16.52 -12.72
N PRO A 94 3.58 -17.20 -13.85
CA PRO A 94 2.95 -16.91 -15.14
C PRO A 94 1.42 -16.94 -15.12
N GLU A 95 0.84 -17.77 -14.26
CA GLU A 95 -0.60 -17.97 -14.07
C GLU A 95 -1.25 -16.88 -13.19
N MET A 96 -0.44 -16.09 -12.48
CA MET A 96 -0.91 -15.02 -11.61
C MET A 96 -0.90 -13.68 -12.34
N ARG A 97 -2.05 -13.00 -12.35
CA ARG A 97 -2.13 -11.59 -12.77
C ARG A 97 -1.21 -10.73 -11.90
N CYS A 98 -0.36 -9.91 -12.51
CA CYS A 98 0.59 -9.10 -11.75
C CYS A 98 -0.11 -8.17 -10.77
N VAL A 99 0.34 -8.17 -9.51
CA VAL A 99 -0.23 -7.35 -8.43
C VAL A 99 -0.15 -5.86 -8.76
N TRP A 100 0.98 -5.38 -9.28
CA TRP A 100 1.17 -3.96 -9.58
C TRP A 100 0.38 -3.48 -10.80
N VAL A 101 0.02 -4.37 -11.71
CA VAL A 101 -0.95 -3.99 -12.76
C VAL A 101 -2.36 -3.88 -12.19
N GLN A 102 -2.75 -4.78 -11.28
CA GLN A 102 -4.03 -4.66 -10.57
C GLN A 102 -4.09 -3.39 -9.73
N VAL A 103 -3.01 -3.04 -9.02
CA VAL A 103 -2.88 -1.78 -8.28
C VAL A 103 -3.14 -0.60 -9.21
N TYR A 104 -2.42 -0.52 -10.34
CA TYR A 104 -2.58 0.55 -11.32
C TYR A 104 -4.03 0.67 -11.83
N GLU A 105 -4.60 -0.43 -12.34
CA GLU A 105 -5.96 -0.45 -12.91
C GLU A 105 -7.05 -0.09 -11.88
N ARG A 106 -6.86 -0.44 -10.61
CA ARG A 106 -7.82 -0.15 -9.53
C ARG A 106 -7.64 1.24 -8.96
N SER A 107 -6.41 1.74 -8.87
CA SER A 107 -6.12 3.11 -8.43
C SER A 107 -6.75 4.15 -9.37
N LEU A 108 -6.83 3.87 -10.67
CA LEU A 108 -7.54 4.73 -11.64
C LEU A 108 -9.04 4.88 -11.35
N GLN A 109 -9.62 4.00 -10.54
CA GLN A 109 -11.02 3.99 -10.16
C GLN A 109 -11.25 4.51 -8.73
N MET A 110 -10.23 5.11 -8.09
CA MET A 110 -10.29 5.63 -6.72
C MET A 110 -10.07 7.15 -6.73
N PRO A 111 -11.12 7.97 -6.52
CA PRO A 111 -11.01 9.42 -6.52
C PRO A 111 -10.12 9.99 -5.41
N ASP A 112 -10.12 9.39 -4.21
CA ASP A 112 -9.52 10.01 -3.03
C ASP A 112 -8.07 9.56 -2.82
N TYR A 113 -7.77 8.28 -2.94
CA TYR A 113 -6.42 7.74 -2.68
C TYR A 113 -5.71 7.18 -3.92
N GLY A 114 -6.35 7.19 -5.09
CA GLY A 114 -5.80 6.58 -6.30
C GLY A 114 -4.41 7.11 -6.69
N PHE A 115 -4.16 8.41 -6.47
CA PHE A 115 -2.88 9.05 -6.76
C PHE A 115 -1.74 8.61 -5.81
N GLU A 116 -2.06 8.10 -4.62
CA GLU A 116 -1.05 7.72 -3.63
C GLU A 116 -0.23 6.50 -4.05
N MET A 117 -0.63 5.77 -5.10
CA MET A 117 0.20 4.71 -5.67
C MET A 117 1.56 5.22 -6.16
N LEU A 118 1.64 6.52 -6.47
CA LEU A 118 2.85 7.20 -6.91
C LEU A 118 3.76 7.59 -5.72
N ASN A 119 3.23 7.56 -4.50
CA ASN A 119 3.99 7.90 -3.31
C ASN A 119 4.91 6.74 -2.95
N LEU A 120 6.20 7.04 -2.81
CA LEU A 120 7.19 6.07 -2.36
C LEU A 120 6.92 5.70 -0.89
N GLN A 121 6.54 4.45 -0.65
CA GLN A 121 6.28 3.96 0.71
C GLN A 121 7.58 3.48 1.36
N PRO A 122 7.78 3.67 2.67
CA PRO A 122 8.92 3.09 3.37
C PRO A 122 8.91 1.56 3.27
N PRO A 123 10.07 0.90 3.42
CA PRO A 123 10.14 -0.56 3.43
C PRO A 123 9.30 -1.14 4.57
N VAL A 124 8.80 -2.37 4.39
CA VAL A 124 8.03 -3.04 5.44
C VAL A 124 8.94 -3.33 6.65
N ASN A 125 8.53 -2.87 7.82
CA ASN A 125 9.06 -3.32 9.09
C ASN A 125 8.50 -4.71 9.43
N ARG A 126 9.30 -5.75 9.18
CA ARG A 126 8.94 -7.16 9.43
C ARG A 126 8.73 -7.51 10.90
N GLN A 127 9.16 -6.66 11.84
CA GLN A 127 8.91 -6.87 13.27
C GLN A 127 7.42 -6.70 13.63
N LEU A 128 6.64 -6.03 12.77
CA LEU A 128 5.20 -5.84 12.93
C LEU A 128 4.38 -6.96 12.25
N GLU A 129 5.04 -7.97 11.68
CA GLU A 129 4.33 -9.05 11.00
C GLU A 129 3.46 -9.83 12.00
N GLY A 130 2.20 -10.05 11.61
CA GLY A 130 1.19 -10.71 12.43
C GLY A 130 0.40 -9.79 13.38
N THR A 131 0.82 -8.54 13.59
CA THR A 131 0.09 -7.57 14.44
C THR A 131 -1.03 -6.88 13.66
N SER A 132 -1.98 -6.27 14.39
CA SER A 132 -3.05 -5.47 13.79
C SER A 132 -2.49 -4.22 13.10
N SER A 133 -2.80 -4.03 11.82
CA SER A 133 -2.36 -2.82 11.12
C SER A 133 -3.18 -1.60 11.53
N TRP A 134 -4.44 -1.81 11.96
CA TRP A 134 -5.29 -0.72 12.43
C TRP A 134 -4.79 -0.16 13.76
N ILE A 135 -4.47 -1.02 14.73
CA ILE A 135 -3.91 -0.60 16.02
C ILE A 135 -2.57 0.11 15.78
N ASN A 136 -1.70 -0.46 14.93
CA ASN A 136 -0.42 0.16 14.61
C ASN A 136 -0.58 1.58 14.04
N MET A 137 -1.48 1.74 13.06
CA MET A 137 -1.78 3.03 12.43
C MET A 137 -2.39 4.05 13.41
N LEU A 138 -3.30 3.65 14.30
CA LEU A 138 -3.91 4.55 15.29
C LEU A 138 -2.88 5.11 16.28
N HIS A 139 -1.82 4.36 16.56
CA HIS A 139 -0.76 4.74 17.49
C HIS A 139 0.53 5.21 16.79
N GLY A 140 0.55 5.26 15.46
CA GLY A 140 1.73 5.66 14.67
C GLY A 140 2.90 4.68 14.75
N ILE A 141 2.68 3.46 15.22
CA ILE A 141 3.69 2.40 15.32
C ILE A 141 4.16 1.99 13.92
N ASP A 142 3.27 2.00 12.94
CA ASP A 142 3.54 1.73 11.54
C ASP A 142 4.44 2.77 10.87
N LYS A 143 4.55 3.98 11.43
CA LYS A 143 5.43 5.05 10.93
C LYS A 143 6.78 5.09 11.65
N LYS A 144 6.91 4.43 12.81
CA LYS A 144 8.15 4.43 13.57
C LYS A 144 9.19 3.55 12.88
N LEU A 145 10.31 4.16 12.51
CA LEU A 145 11.45 3.45 11.94
C LEU A 145 12.16 2.63 13.03
N PRO A 146 12.67 1.42 12.71
CA PRO A 146 13.56 0.67 13.59
C PRO A 146 14.85 1.45 13.86
N ASP A 147 15.50 1.11 14.97
CA ASP A 147 16.81 1.69 15.29
C ASP A 147 17.82 1.42 14.15
N GLY A 148 18.53 2.47 13.74
CA GLY A 148 19.50 2.42 12.63
C GLY A 148 18.93 2.66 11.24
N TRP A 149 17.63 2.92 11.09
CA TRP A 149 17.01 3.29 9.82
C TRP A 149 16.92 4.81 9.66
N VAL A 150 17.09 5.28 8.43
CA VAL A 150 16.98 6.70 8.05
C VAL A 150 15.64 6.95 7.38
N ASN A 151 15.01 8.10 7.65
CA ASN A 151 13.75 8.47 6.98
C ASN A 151 14.04 8.79 5.51
N THR A 152 13.12 8.39 4.62
CA THR A 152 13.18 8.74 3.19
C THR A 152 13.29 10.24 2.97
N GLU A 153 12.67 11.05 3.84
CA GLU A 153 12.75 12.53 3.81
C GLU A 153 14.16 13.06 4.09
N ASP A 154 14.96 12.30 4.84
CA ASP A 154 16.34 12.67 5.21
C ASP A 154 17.38 12.16 4.18
N ILE A 155 16.94 11.38 3.17
CA ILE A 155 17.83 10.88 2.12
C ILE A 155 18.05 12.01 1.10
N ALA A 156 19.25 12.60 1.12
CA ALA A 156 19.67 13.58 0.13
C ALA A 156 19.67 12.94 -1.28
N ILE A 157 18.73 13.35 -2.13
CA ILE A 157 18.75 12.98 -3.55
C ILE A 157 19.80 13.86 -4.23
N VAL A 158 20.97 13.28 -4.51
CA VAL A 158 21.98 13.93 -5.35
C VAL A 158 21.50 13.80 -6.80
N LEU A 159 20.79 14.81 -7.29
CA LEU A 159 20.54 14.95 -8.72
C LEU A 159 21.84 15.45 -9.36
N ASN A 160 22.44 14.65 -10.24
CA ASN A 160 23.54 15.14 -11.05
C ASN A 160 23.01 16.24 -11.98
N ALA A 161 23.79 17.30 -12.21
CA ALA A 161 23.37 18.48 -12.97
C ALA A 161 22.81 18.13 -14.36
N ASP A 162 23.27 17.05 -14.96
CA ASP A 162 22.84 16.56 -16.28
C ASP A 162 21.42 15.95 -16.28
N GLU A 163 20.90 15.53 -15.12
CA GLU A 163 19.57 14.91 -14.96
C GLU A 163 18.44 15.94 -14.79
N ALA A 164 18.76 17.14 -14.30
CA ALA A 164 17.80 18.24 -14.14
C ALA A 164 17.32 18.79 -15.50
N GLU A 165 18.20 18.84 -16.51
CA GLU A 165 17.86 19.21 -17.89
C GLU A 165 16.92 18.17 -18.53
N HIS A 166 17.19 16.88 -18.30
CA HIS A 166 16.36 15.78 -18.80
C HIS A 166 14.95 15.74 -18.15
N GLN A 167 14.82 16.02 -16.84
CA GLN A 167 13.50 16.13 -16.19
C GLN A 167 12.66 17.27 -16.77
N THR A 168 13.29 18.38 -17.13
CA THR A 168 12.61 19.53 -17.75
C THR A 168 12.07 19.18 -19.13
N LEU A 169 12.86 18.46 -19.94
CA LEU A 169 12.47 17.96 -21.25
C LEU A 169 11.35 16.90 -21.19
N TRP A 170 11.42 15.95 -20.26
CA TRP A 170 10.35 14.96 -20.07
C TRP A 170 9.02 15.61 -19.66
N THR A 171 9.07 16.59 -18.76
CA THR A 171 7.87 17.31 -18.29
C THR A 171 7.23 18.14 -19.40
N GLN A 172 8.04 18.75 -20.28
CA GLN A 172 7.56 19.46 -21.46
C GLN A 172 6.96 18.52 -22.52
N ASN A 173 7.62 17.39 -22.80
CA ASN A 173 7.15 16.40 -23.78
C ASN A 173 5.87 15.69 -23.31
N LEU A 174 5.72 15.41 -22.01
CA LEU A 174 4.48 14.86 -21.43
C LEU A 174 3.31 15.85 -21.55
N LYS A 175 3.54 17.15 -21.38
CA LYS A 175 2.51 18.17 -21.60
C LYS A 175 2.09 18.29 -23.07
N GLN A 176 2.99 18.03 -24.01
CA GLN A 176 2.68 17.98 -25.44
C GLN A 176 2.00 16.67 -25.88
N ALA A 177 2.27 15.55 -25.22
CA ALA A 177 1.70 14.25 -25.57
C ALA A 177 0.29 14.00 -24.99
N VAL A 178 -0.10 14.77 -23.96
CA VAL A 178 -1.39 14.66 -23.26
C VAL A 178 -2.30 15.88 -23.54
N GLY A 179 -1.88 16.77 -24.45
CA GLY A 179 -2.62 17.94 -24.93
C GLY A 179 -3.16 17.75 -26.33
#